data_AF-A0A939QQ97-F1
#
_entry.id   AF-A0A939QQ97-F1
#
_cell.length_a   1.000
_cell.length_b   1.000
_cell.length_c   1.000
_cell.angle_alpha   90.00
_cell.angle_beta   90.00
_cell.angle_gamma   90.00
#
_symmetry.space_group_name_H-M   'P 1'
#
loop_
_entity.id
_entity.type
_entity.pdbx_description
1 polymer ?
#
loop_
_entity_poly.entity_id
_entity_poly.type
_entity_poly.pdbx_seq_one_letter_code
_entity_poly.pdbx_strand_id
1 'polypeptide(L)'
;MQLTASMLTDPAMRSQLEAFYGNKKSETLDALRQREAEFPDGFAGATITMPDGETRTLGPNLFTAEMAEKSFVSFDQWISFMAERFDDTSTNLAQAEKRVADVEAMNPDNSSAVHATFSKEGTLYAYINDDGTLVTSNGTERYLEGLEEEARRNGLSGEALVDHLAARVKAILEERFPELSVERFDAETAPTIREFAQSWYQGYDADEIYQDALADATAHLDSVKAWHEQWQANLYEIQGFLMGAGTA
;
A
#
# COMPACT_ATOMS: atom_id res chain seq x y z
N MET A 1 -14.23 28.22 -0.70
CA MET A 1 -13.26 27.84 0.35
C MET A 1 -13.09 26.34 0.28
N GLN A 2 -11.90 25.81 0.50
CA GLN A 2 -11.64 24.37 0.60
C GLN A 2 -11.17 24.12 2.04
N LEU A 3 -11.80 23.20 2.75
CA LEU A 3 -11.48 22.91 4.15
C LEU A 3 -10.07 22.30 4.23
N THR A 4 -9.18 22.87 5.04
CA THR A 4 -7.81 22.38 5.27
C THR A 4 -7.68 21.77 6.66
N ALA A 5 -6.67 20.91 6.88
CA ALA A 5 -6.34 20.40 8.23
C ALA A 5 -6.22 21.53 9.27
N SER A 6 -5.66 22.66 8.85
CA SER A 6 -5.50 23.85 9.70
C SER A 6 -6.83 24.49 10.13
N MET A 7 -7.92 24.31 9.38
CA MET A 7 -9.25 24.78 9.80
C MET A 7 -9.87 23.89 10.89
N LEU A 8 -9.51 22.60 10.95
CA LEU A 8 -9.95 21.69 12.02
C LEU A 8 -9.23 21.97 13.34
N THR A 9 -8.06 22.60 13.29
CA THR A 9 -7.26 22.99 14.46
C THR A 9 -7.31 24.49 14.78
N ASP A 10 -8.07 25.27 14.00
CA ASP A 10 -8.22 26.71 14.20
C ASP A 10 -9.04 27.02 15.47
N PRO A 11 -8.47 27.74 16.46
CA PRO A 11 -9.21 28.14 17.66
C PRO A 11 -10.48 28.96 17.36
N ALA A 12 -10.50 29.74 16.28
CA ALA A 12 -11.66 30.55 15.89
C ALA A 12 -12.85 29.70 15.41
N MET A 13 -12.58 28.52 14.85
CA MET A 13 -13.60 27.58 14.36
C MET A 13 -14.09 26.63 15.45
N ARG A 14 -13.39 26.55 16.59
CA ARG A 14 -13.62 25.54 17.64
C ARG A 14 -15.07 25.48 18.12
N SER A 15 -15.69 26.63 18.42
CA SER A 15 -17.09 26.65 18.90
C SER A 15 -18.09 26.16 17.84
N GLN A 16 -17.84 26.45 16.56
CA GLN A 16 -18.69 26.00 15.47
C GLN A 16 -18.51 24.50 15.19
N LEU A 17 -17.27 24.00 15.27
CA LEU A 17 -16.96 22.57 15.17
C LEU A 17 -17.55 21.77 16.33
N GLU A 18 -17.55 22.31 17.54
CA GLU A 18 -18.18 21.69 18.71
C GLU A 18 -19.71 21.62 18.53
N ALA A 19 -20.33 22.68 18.00
CA ALA A 19 -21.74 22.68 17.66
C ALA A 19 -22.08 21.64 16.56
N PHE A 20 -21.24 21.52 15.52
CA PHE A 20 -21.39 20.49 14.49
C PHE A 20 -21.35 19.08 15.11
N TYR A 21 -20.33 18.80 15.93
CA TYR A 21 -20.17 17.52 16.61
C TYR A 21 -21.38 17.19 17.51
N GLY A 22 -21.83 18.17 18.30
CA GLY A 22 -23.00 18.04 19.16
C GLY A 22 -24.28 17.75 18.37
N ASN A 23 -24.51 18.45 17.26
CA ASN A 23 -25.67 18.23 16.40
C ASN A 23 -25.66 16.83 15.79
N LYS A 24 -24.54 16.39 15.22
CA LYS A 24 -24.41 15.04 14.65
C LYS A 24 -24.60 13.93 15.68
N LYS A 25 -24.05 14.12 16.88
CA LYS A 25 -24.29 13.22 18.00
C LYS A 25 -25.78 13.15 18.33
N SER A 26 -26.46 14.30 18.46
CA SER A 26 -27.90 14.34 18.77
C SER A 26 -28.74 13.67 17.69
N GLU A 27 -28.53 14.01 16.42
CA GLU A 27 -29.22 13.42 15.27
C GLU A 27 -29.10 11.88 15.26
N THR A 28 -27.90 11.37 15.53
CA THR A 28 -27.64 9.92 15.59
C THR A 28 -28.40 9.26 16.75
N LEU A 29 -28.37 9.87 17.94
CA LEU A 29 -29.07 9.35 19.11
C LEU A 29 -30.59 9.37 18.92
N ASP A 30 -31.13 10.44 18.32
CA ASP A 30 -32.57 10.56 18.07
C ASP A 30 -33.05 9.54 17.02
N ALA A 31 -32.27 9.32 15.96
CA ALA A 31 -32.55 8.27 14.98
C ALA A 31 -32.54 6.86 15.61
N LEU A 32 -31.59 6.59 16.52
CA LEU A 32 -31.53 5.32 17.24
C LEU A 32 -32.72 5.15 18.20
N ARG A 33 -33.09 6.19 18.95
CA ARG A 33 -34.27 6.17 19.83
C ARG A 33 -35.56 5.96 19.06
N GLN A 34 -35.70 6.58 17.89
CA GLN A 34 -36.85 6.37 17.03
C GLN A 34 -36.92 4.91 16.55
N ARG A 35 -35.79 4.37 16.09
CA ARG A 35 -35.67 2.97 15.68
C ARG A 35 -35.99 2.02 16.84
N GLU A 36 -35.54 2.32 18.06
CA GLU A 36 -35.88 1.56 19.27
C GLU A 36 -37.37 1.57 19.59
N ALA A 37 -38.02 2.73 19.49
CA ALA A 37 -39.45 2.87 19.73
C ALA A 37 -40.30 2.12 18.70
N GLU A 38 -39.75 1.87 17.50
CA GLU A 38 -40.37 1.04 16.46
C GLU A 38 -40.28 -0.47 16.75
N PHE A 39 -39.41 -0.90 17.68
CA PHE A 39 -39.42 -2.28 18.17
C PHE A 39 -40.45 -2.44 19.30
N PRO A 40 -41.52 -3.22 19.10
CA PRO A 40 -42.50 -3.45 20.16
C PRO A 40 -41.87 -4.19 21.33
N ASP A 41 -42.33 -3.89 22.54
CA ASP A 41 -42.00 -4.66 23.75
C ASP A 41 -42.24 -6.16 23.48
N GLY A 42 -41.17 -6.97 23.52
CA GLY A 42 -41.22 -8.41 23.25
C GLY A 42 -40.85 -8.86 21.83
N PHE A 43 -40.18 -8.02 21.02
CA PHE A 43 -39.63 -8.46 19.73
C PHE A 43 -38.62 -9.60 19.90
N ALA A 44 -39.04 -10.83 19.58
CA ALA A 44 -38.28 -12.06 19.77
C ALA A 44 -37.20 -12.32 18.69
N GLY A 45 -36.99 -11.37 17.77
CA GLY A 45 -36.09 -11.54 16.63
C GLY A 45 -36.81 -11.93 15.34
N ALA A 46 -36.10 -11.82 14.21
CA ALA A 46 -36.59 -12.25 12.91
C ALA A 46 -36.17 -13.69 12.65
N THR A 47 -37.08 -14.54 12.16
CA THR A 47 -36.75 -15.92 11.79
C THR A 47 -36.31 -15.97 10.33
N ILE A 48 -35.15 -16.58 10.07
CA ILE A 48 -34.63 -16.83 8.72
C ILE A 48 -34.46 -18.33 8.51
N THR A 49 -34.87 -18.83 7.34
CA THR A 49 -34.57 -20.21 6.93
C THR A 49 -33.32 -20.19 6.07
N MET A 50 -32.30 -20.90 6.51
CA MET A 50 -31.00 -21.03 5.86
C MET A 50 -31.11 -21.97 4.64
N PRO A 51 -30.14 -21.93 3.69
CA PRO A 51 -30.15 -22.79 2.51
C PRO A 51 -30.10 -24.30 2.78
N ASP A 52 -29.68 -24.70 3.99
CA ASP A 52 -29.69 -26.08 4.48
C ASP A 52 -31.05 -26.52 5.05
N GLY A 53 -32.05 -25.63 5.03
CA GLY A 53 -33.39 -25.86 5.58
C GLY A 53 -33.52 -25.56 7.08
N GLU A 54 -32.43 -25.20 7.76
CA GLU A 54 -32.46 -24.86 9.18
C GLU A 54 -33.10 -23.49 9.40
N THR A 55 -34.04 -23.40 10.33
CA THR A 55 -34.68 -22.14 10.69
C THR A 55 -33.97 -21.55 11.92
N ARG A 56 -33.39 -20.36 11.78
CA ARG A 56 -32.69 -19.63 12.84
C ARG A 56 -33.43 -18.36 13.20
N THR A 57 -33.59 -18.11 14.50
CA THR A 57 -34.06 -16.81 14.99
C THR A 57 -32.85 -15.90 15.17
N LEU A 58 -32.78 -14.85 14.36
CA LEU A 58 -31.83 -13.76 14.58
C LEU A 58 -32.37 -12.90 15.73
N GLY A 59 -31.71 -12.99 16.89
CA GLY A 59 -31.99 -12.07 17.99
C GLY A 59 -31.81 -10.61 17.53
N PRO A 60 -32.55 -9.66 18.10
CA PRO A 60 -32.37 -8.25 17.79
C PRO A 60 -30.96 -7.83 18.19
N ASN A 61 -30.06 -7.67 17.22
CA ASN A 61 -28.76 -7.05 17.46
C ASN A 61 -28.98 -5.52 17.50
N LEU A 62 -29.55 -5.06 18.63
CA LEU A 62 -29.88 -3.66 18.83
C LEU A 62 -28.69 -2.99 19.49
N PHE A 63 -27.86 -2.36 18.66
CA PHE A 63 -27.02 -1.28 19.14
C PHE A 63 -27.95 -0.15 19.59
N THR A 64 -28.11 0.03 20.91
CA THR A 64 -29.07 0.97 21.49
C THR A 64 -28.55 2.41 21.47
N ALA A 65 -29.44 3.39 21.59
CA ALA A 65 -29.09 4.79 21.79
C ALA A 65 -28.23 4.99 23.05
N GLU A 66 -28.50 4.25 24.13
CA GLU A 66 -27.69 4.29 25.35
C GLU A 66 -26.28 3.70 25.11
N MET A 67 -26.17 2.60 24.36
CA MET A 67 -24.88 2.03 23.97
C MET A 67 -24.11 2.98 23.05
N ALA A 68 -24.80 3.61 22.11
CA ALA A 68 -24.24 4.63 21.23
C ALA A 68 -23.72 5.84 22.03
N GLU A 69 -24.53 6.36 22.96
CA GLU A 69 -24.20 7.51 23.80
C GLU A 69 -22.90 7.29 24.59
N LYS A 70 -22.73 6.07 25.13
CA LYS A 70 -21.51 5.66 25.85
C LYS A 70 -20.30 5.41 24.95
N SER A 71 -20.53 5.17 23.65
CA SER A 71 -19.47 4.91 22.67
C SER A 71 -18.91 6.18 22.01
N PHE A 72 -19.65 7.28 22.04
CA PHE A 72 -19.16 8.55 21.50
C PHE A 72 -17.95 9.05 22.30
N VAL A 73 -16.89 9.41 21.59
CA VAL A 73 -15.70 10.04 22.16
C VAL A 73 -15.97 11.50 22.57
N SER A 74 -15.04 12.16 23.25
CA SER A 74 -15.15 13.61 23.48
C SER A 74 -14.96 14.40 22.18
N PHE A 75 -15.43 15.65 22.14
CA PHE A 75 -15.16 16.54 21.01
C PHE A 75 -13.65 16.69 20.74
N ASP A 76 -12.84 16.83 21.79
CA ASP A 76 -11.38 16.96 21.66
C ASP A 76 -10.72 15.70 21.07
N GLN A 77 -11.20 14.51 21.46
CA GLN A 77 -10.74 13.26 20.87
C GLN A 77 -11.16 13.14 19.40
N TRP A 78 -12.40 13.50 19.09
CA TRP A 78 -12.93 13.48 17.73
C TRP A 78 -12.15 14.43 16.82
N ILE A 79 -11.98 15.71 17.20
CA ILE A 79 -11.31 16.69 16.35
C ILE A 79 -9.82 16.40 16.17
N SER A 80 -9.16 15.87 17.21
CA SER A 80 -7.76 15.43 17.11
C SER A 80 -7.62 14.27 16.13
N PHE A 81 -8.51 13.28 16.21
CA PHE A 81 -8.56 12.17 15.24
C PHE A 81 -8.82 12.68 13.82
N MET A 82 -9.74 13.64 13.64
CA MET A 82 -10.02 14.21 12.33
C MET A 82 -8.82 14.98 11.76
N ALA A 83 -8.10 15.74 12.58
CA ALA A 83 -6.91 16.46 12.14
C ALA A 83 -5.78 15.50 11.72
N GLU A 84 -5.49 14.47 12.52
CA GLU A 84 -4.47 13.45 12.21
C GLU A 84 -4.79 12.73 10.90
N ARG A 85 -6.04 12.27 10.73
CA ARG A 85 -6.46 11.53 9.54
C ARG A 85 -6.45 12.38 8.27
N PHE A 86 -6.54 13.70 8.36
CA PHE A 86 -6.49 14.58 7.19
C PHE A 86 -5.15 14.45 6.45
N ASP A 87 -4.03 14.50 7.18
CA ASP A 87 -2.70 14.46 6.60
C ASP A 87 -2.33 13.05 6.11
N ASP A 88 -2.79 12.02 6.83
CA ASP A 88 -2.55 10.62 6.48
C ASP A 88 -3.23 10.21 5.17
N THR A 89 -4.46 10.69 4.93
CA THR A 89 -5.29 10.16 3.84
C THR A 89 -4.74 10.52 2.45
N SER A 90 -4.21 11.75 2.28
CA SER A 90 -3.59 12.17 1.01
C SER A 90 -2.26 11.45 0.76
N THR A 91 -1.48 11.26 1.83
CA THR A 91 -0.21 10.55 1.77
C THR A 91 -0.42 9.08 1.40
N ASN A 92 -1.42 8.43 2.00
CA ASN A 92 -1.76 7.04 1.72
C ASN A 92 -2.22 6.84 0.27
N LEU A 93 -2.99 7.79 -0.30
CA LEU A 93 -3.40 7.72 -1.70
C LEU A 93 -2.18 7.77 -2.63
N ALA A 94 -1.28 8.73 -2.43
CA ALA A 94 -0.07 8.86 -3.23
C ALA A 94 0.84 7.62 -3.12
N GLN A 95 0.92 7.01 -1.93
CA GLN A 95 1.67 5.75 -1.73
C GLN A 95 1.01 4.57 -2.44
N ALA A 96 -0.32 4.47 -2.41
CA ALA A 96 -1.05 3.40 -3.10
C ALA A 96 -0.94 3.54 -4.63
N GLU A 97 -1.01 4.76 -5.16
CA GLU A 97 -0.78 5.04 -6.59
C GLU A 97 0.65 4.68 -6.99
N LYS A 98 1.64 5.07 -6.18
CA LYS A 98 3.04 4.70 -6.42
C LYS A 98 3.22 3.18 -6.42
N ARG A 99 2.59 2.46 -5.48
CA ARG A 99 2.68 1.00 -5.41
C ARG A 99 2.18 0.32 -6.69
N VAL A 100 1.08 0.80 -7.27
CA VAL A 100 0.59 0.29 -8.56
C VAL A 100 1.62 0.56 -9.66
N ALA A 101 2.15 1.78 -9.75
CA ALA A 101 3.15 2.12 -10.76
C ALA A 101 4.45 1.29 -10.61
N ASP A 102 4.90 1.05 -9.38
CA ASP A 102 6.07 0.21 -9.09
C ASP A 102 5.83 -1.25 -9.54
N VAL A 103 4.62 -1.79 -9.33
CA VAL A 103 4.26 -3.14 -9.80
C VAL A 103 4.15 -3.17 -11.33
N GLU A 104 3.53 -2.16 -11.95
CA GLU A 104 3.43 -2.05 -13.41
C GLU A 104 4.82 -1.99 -14.09
N ALA A 105 5.80 -1.35 -13.43
CA ALA A 105 7.19 -1.35 -13.90
C ALA A 105 7.83 -2.75 -13.86
N MET A 106 7.34 -3.65 -13.00
CA MET A 106 7.76 -5.05 -12.91
C MET A 106 6.98 -5.99 -13.85
N ASN A 107 6.29 -5.47 -14.87
CA ASN A 107 5.65 -6.30 -15.88
C ASN A 107 6.64 -7.32 -16.48
N PRO A 108 6.30 -8.62 -16.57
CA PRO A 108 7.19 -9.65 -17.07
C PRO A 108 7.76 -9.39 -18.48
N ASP A 109 7.07 -8.60 -19.30
CA ASP A 109 7.50 -8.19 -20.64
C ASP A 109 8.45 -6.99 -20.66
N ASN A 110 8.66 -6.32 -19.53
CA ASN A 110 9.65 -5.25 -19.41
C ASN A 110 11.06 -5.83 -19.34
N SER A 111 12.05 -5.00 -19.68
CA SER A 111 13.46 -5.34 -19.51
C SER A 111 13.75 -5.71 -18.06
N SER A 112 14.55 -6.76 -17.86
CA SER A 112 15.08 -7.13 -16.55
C SER A 112 16.13 -6.15 -16.01
N ALA A 113 16.60 -5.22 -16.85
CA ALA A 113 17.71 -4.31 -16.57
C ALA A 113 19.01 -5.04 -16.17
N VAL A 114 19.13 -6.34 -16.48
CA VAL A 114 20.33 -7.12 -16.20
C VAL A 114 21.39 -6.80 -17.26
N HIS A 115 22.53 -6.30 -16.79
CA HIS A 115 23.67 -5.96 -17.62
C HIS A 115 24.65 -7.12 -17.80
N ALA A 116 24.84 -7.94 -16.76
CA ALA A 116 25.77 -9.07 -16.83
C ALA A 116 25.34 -10.22 -15.93
N THR A 117 25.52 -11.46 -16.39
CA THR A 117 25.35 -12.67 -15.58
C THR A 117 26.65 -13.43 -15.45
N PHE A 118 26.82 -14.09 -14.29
CA PHE A 118 27.98 -14.92 -13.96
C PHE A 118 27.46 -16.31 -13.62
N SER A 119 27.70 -17.29 -14.49
CA SER A 119 27.10 -18.61 -14.37
C SER A 119 28.06 -19.74 -14.72
N LYS A 120 27.76 -20.95 -14.24
CA LYS A 120 28.46 -22.18 -14.65
C LYS A 120 27.49 -23.35 -14.65
N GLU A 121 27.55 -24.19 -15.68
CA GLU A 121 26.76 -25.43 -15.76
C GLU A 121 25.26 -25.22 -15.47
N GLY A 122 24.69 -24.11 -15.96
CA GLY A 122 23.28 -23.75 -15.75
C GLY A 122 22.94 -23.16 -14.37
N THR A 123 23.94 -22.90 -13.52
CA THR A 123 23.76 -22.27 -12.20
C THR A 123 24.19 -20.80 -12.26
N LEU A 124 23.30 -19.89 -11.87
CA LEU A 124 23.59 -18.46 -11.73
C LEU A 124 24.27 -18.17 -10.39
N TYR A 125 25.43 -17.53 -10.39
CA TYR A 125 26.17 -17.19 -9.18
C TYR A 125 26.05 -15.71 -8.80
N ALA A 126 25.94 -14.84 -9.79
CA ALA A 126 25.69 -13.42 -9.58
C ALA A 126 25.14 -12.80 -10.87
N TYR A 127 24.52 -11.63 -10.73
CA TYR A 127 24.23 -10.75 -11.86
C TYR A 127 24.37 -9.29 -11.44
N ILE A 128 24.59 -8.41 -12.42
CA ILE A 128 24.72 -6.97 -12.24
C ILE A 128 23.64 -6.29 -13.07
N ASN A 129 22.92 -5.36 -12.48
CA ASN A 129 21.94 -4.53 -13.17
C ASN A 129 22.59 -3.30 -13.83
N ASP A 130 21.88 -2.65 -14.76
CA ASP A 130 22.34 -1.45 -15.47
C ASP A 130 22.64 -0.26 -14.54
N ASP A 131 22.05 -0.22 -13.35
CA ASP A 131 22.32 0.79 -12.30
C ASP A 131 23.54 0.45 -11.42
N GLY A 132 24.19 -0.68 -11.69
CA GLY A 132 25.34 -1.21 -10.96
C GLY A 132 24.98 -1.92 -9.67
N THR A 133 23.71 -2.27 -9.44
CA THR A 133 23.35 -3.17 -8.33
C THR A 133 23.89 -4.58 -8.58
N LEU A 134 24.64 -5.11 -7.61
CA LEU A 134 25.18 -6.47 -7.64
C LEU A 134 24.29 -7.42 -6.84
N VAL A 135 23.70 -8.40 -7.52
CA VAL A 135 22.90 -9.45 -6.87
C VAL A 135 23.69 -10.75 -6.85
N THR A 136 23.73 -11.38 -5.68
CA THR A 136 24.46 -12.63 -5.45
C THR A 136 23.50 -13.81 -5.28
N SER A 137 23.95 -15.01 -5.60
CA SER A 137 23.14 -16.23 -5.57
C SER A 137 24.01 -17.45 -5.30
N ASN A 138 23.41 -18.56 -4.90
CA ASN A 138 24.11 -19.85 -4.73
C ASN A 138 25.37 -19.76 -3.85
N GLY A 139 25.29 -18.97 -2.76
CA GLY A 139 26.33 -18.88 -1.73
C GLY A 139 27.55 -18.02 -2.08
N THR A 140 27.46 -17.16 -3.10
CA THR A 140 28.54 -16.26 -3.49
C THR A 140 28.63 -14.97 -2.69
N GLU A 141 27.60 -14.63 -1.91
CA GLU A 141 27.52 -13.43 -1.07
C GLU A 141 28.81 -13.19 -0.27
N ARG A 142 29.30 -14.21 0.44
CA ARG A 142 30.53 -14.15 1.26
C ARG A 142 31.81 -13.76 0.50
N TYR A 143 31.80 -13.80 -0.82
CA TYR A 143 32.96 -13.45 -1.66
C TYR A 143 32.82 -12.08 -2.30
N LEU A 144 31.58 -11.60 -2.45
CA LEU A 144 31.25 -10.41 -3.22
C LEU A 144 30.70 -9.27 -2.33
N GLU A 145 30.49 -9.55 -1.05
CA GLU A 145 30.06 -8.59 -0.05
C GLU A 145 30.93 -7.33 -0.06
N GLY A 146 30.28 -6.16 -0.01
CA GLY A 146 30.94 -4.86 0.05
C GLY A 146 31.57 -4.35 -1.25
N LEU A 147 31.63 -5.15 -2.33
CA LEU A 147 32.22 -4.72 -3.60
C LEU A 147 31.51 -3.51 -4.22
N GLU A 148 30.18 -3.56 -4.27
CA GLU A 148 29.37 -2.44 -4.78
C GLU A 148 29.60 -1.17 -3.97
N GLU A 149 29.54 -1.27 -2.64
CA GLU A 149 29.72 -0.15 -1.73
C GLU A 149 31.13 0.44 -1.79
N GLU A 150 32.16 -0.39 -1.91
CA GLU A 150 33.53 0.07 -2.10
C GLU A 150 33.70 0.83 -3.42
N ALA A 151 33.18 0.27 -4.52
CA ALA A 151 33.23 0.91 -5.83
C ALA A 151 32.51 2.27 -5.84
N ARG A 152 31.31 2.34 -5.24
CA ARG A 152 30.56 3.59 -5.07
C ARG A 152 31.28 4.59 -4.17
N ARG A 153 31.89 4.15 -3.06
CA ARG A 153 32.70 5.02 -2.17
C ARG A 153 33.92 5.60 -2.89
N ASN A 154 34.46 4.89 -3.87
CA ASN A 154 35.55 5.38 -4.73
C ASN A 154 35.06 6.30 -5.87
N GLY A 155 33.78 6.67 -5.88
CA GLY A 155 33.19 7.62 -6.83
C GLY A 155 32.75 6.99 -8.15
N LEU A 156 32.73 5.66 -8.27
CA LEU A 156 32.23 4.99 -9.47
C LEU A 156 30.70 5.04 -9.52
N SER A 157 30.17 5.32 -10.72
CA SER A 157 28.72 5.36 -10.99
C SER A 157 28.46 5.07 -12.48
N GLY A 158 27.21 4.73 -12.82
CA GLY A 158 26.79 4.42 -14.18
C GLY A 158 27.62 3.28 -14.81
N GLU A 159 27.91 3.39 -16.10
CA GLU A 159 28.67 2.40 -16.87
C GLU A 159 30.03 2.07 -16.24
N ALA A 160 30.74 3.07 -15.70
CA ALA A 160 32.04 2.85 -15.06
C ALA A 160 31.95 1.98 -13.79
N LEU A 161 30.84 2.07 -13.05
CA LEU A 161 30.57 1.19 -11.92
C LEU A 161 30.29 -0.23 -12.40
N VAL A 162 29.42 -0.38 -13.39
CA VAL A 162 29.02 -1.66 -13.96
C VAL A 162 30.22 -2.42 -14.52
N ASP A 163 31.06 -1.75 -15.31
CA ASP A 163 32.28 -2.34 -15.88
C ASP A 163 33.28 -2.77 -14.81
N HIS A 164 33.47 -1.91 -13.79
CA HIS A 164 34.34 -2.21 -12.67
C HIS A 164 33.86 -3.45 -11.91
N LEU A 165 32.57 -3.49 -11.56
CA LEU A 165 31.98 -4.63 -10.87
C LEU A 165 32.07 -5.88 -11.71
N ALA A 166 31.75 -5.82 -13.01
CA ALA A 166 31.79 -7.00 -13.86
C ALA A 166 33.19 -7.59 -13.98
N ALA A 167 34.22 -6.75 -14.11
CA ALA A 167 35.62 -7.20 -14.10
C ALA A 167 36.01 -7.82 -12.75
N ARG A 168 35.60 -7.20 -11.63
CA ARG A 168 35.98 -7.64 -10.30
C ARG A 168 35.27 -8.92 -9.87
N VAL A 169 33.97 -9.01 -10.12
CA VAL A 169 33.16 -10.21 -9.86
C VAL A 169 33.68 -11.38 -10.67
N LYS A 170 33.97 -11.20 -11.97
CA LYS A 170 34.59 -12.25 -12.78
C LYS A 170 35.87 -12.77 -12.15
N ALA A 171 36.81 -11.88 -11.83
CA ALA A 171 38.11 -12.26 -11.27
C ALA A 171 37.97 -13.06 -9.97
N ILE A 172 37.05 -12.66 -9.07
CA ILE A 172 36.83 -13.33 -7.79
C ILE A 172 36.15 -14.69 -7.98
N LEU A 173 35.10 -14.75 -8.82
CA LEU A 173 34.34 -15.98 -9.00
C LEU A 173 35.10 -17.03 -9.82
N GLU A 174 35.92 -16.61 -10.79
CA GLU A 174 36.70 -17.53 -11.63
C GLU A 174 37.78 -18.29 -10.84
N GLU A 175 38.27 -17.73 -9.72
CA GLU A 175 39.16 -18.46 -8.78
C GLU A 175 38.47 -19.66 -8.11
N ARG A 176 37.14 -19.61 -7.96
CA ARG A 176 36.33 -20.62 -7.26
C ARG A 176 35.59 -21.54 -8.21
N PHE A 177 35.16 -20.98 -9.32
CA PHE A 177 34.38 -21.64 -10.37
C PHE A 177 35.16 -21.51 -11.68
N PRO A 178 36.17 -22.38 -11.92
CA PRO A 178 36.90 -22.39 -13.18
C PRO A 178 35.94 -22.53 -14.36
N GLU A 179 36.24 -21.90 -15.49
CA GLU A 179 35.37 -21.89 -16.68
C GLU A 179 34.01 -21.20 -16.43
N LEU A 180 34.00 -20.17 -15.58
CA LEU A 180 32.84 -19.29 -15.38
C LEU A 180 32.42 -18.66 -16.71
N SER A 181 31.15 -18.83 -17.08
CA SER A 181 30.53 -18.09 -18.18
C SER A 181 30.14 -16.69 -17.71
N VAL A 182 30.48 -15.70 -18.51
CA VAL A 182 30.02 -14.31 -18.31
C VAL A 182 29.30 -13.88 -19.56
N GLU A 183 28.01 -13.62 -19.42
CA GLU A 183 27.18 -13.04 -20.47
C GLU A 183 26.96 -11.56 -20.16
N ARG A 184 27.00 -10.73 -21.20
CA ARG A 184 26.80 -9.29 -21.10
C ARG A 184 25.68 -8.87 -22.04
N PHE A 185 24.92 -7.90 -21.58
CA PHE A 185 23.76 -7.36 -22.27
C PHE A 185 23.88 -5.83 -22.33
N ASP A 186 23.22 -5.27 -23.32
CA ASP A 186 22.94 -3.83 -23.43
C ASP A 186 21.43 -3.59 -23.42
N ALA A 187 21.02 -2.34 -23.55
CA ALA A 187 19.61 -1.97 -23.53
C ALA A 187 18.75 -2.63 -24.63
N GLU A 188 19.35 -3.12 -25.72
CA GLU A 188 18.64 -3.77 -26.83
C GLU A 188 18.61 -5.31 -26.70
N THR A 189 19.54 -5.87 -25.93
CA THR A 189 19.76 -7.31 -25.81
C THR A 189 19.45 -7.88 -24.43
N ALA A 190 19.22 -7.02 -23.44
CA ALA A 190 18.82 -7.44 -22.09
C ALA A 190 17.52 -8.27 -22.16
N PRO A 191 17.49 -9.44 -21.49
CA PRO A 191 16.29 -10.26 -21.47
C PRO A 191 15.17 -9.53 -20.75
N THR A 192 13.93 -9.87 -21.09
CA THR A 192 12.78 -9.48 -20.29
C THR A 192 12.85 -10.11 -18.89
N ILE A 193 12.09 -9.57 -17.93
CA ILE A 193 11.93 -10.16 -16.59
C ILE A 193 11.49 -11.62 -16.70
N ARG A 194 10.55 -11.93 -17.61
CA ARG A 194 10.07 -13.29 -17.87
C ARG A 194 11.20 -14.20 -18.37
N GLU A 195 11.91 -13.79 -19.41
CA GLU A 195 12.98 -14.60 -20.02
C GLU A 195 14.13 -14.84 -19.04
N PHE A 196 14.49 -13.81 -18.28
CA PHE A 196 15.51 -13.92 -17.24
C PHE A 196 15.09 -14.92 -16.16
N ALA A 197 13.85 -14.80 -15.67
CA ALA A 197 13.35 -15.70 -14.63
C ALA A 197 13.28 -17.16 -15.11
N GLN A 198 12.80 -17.40 -16.33
CA GLN A 198 12.74 -18.73 -16.93
C GLN A 198 14.13 -19.36 -17.14
N SER A 199 15.15 -18.54 -17.39
CA SER A 199 16.52 -19.01 -17.60
C SER A 199 17.17 -19.51 -16.31
N TRP A 200 16.85 -18.91 -15.16
CA TRP A 200 17.61 -19.12 -13.92
C TRP A 200 16.81 -19.69 -12.75
N TYR A 201 15.49 -19.57 -12.75
CA TYR A 201 14.62 -19.98 -11.64
C TYR A 201 13.57 -20.98 -12.11
N GLN A 202 13.86 -22.28 -11.95
CA GLN A 202 12.91 -23.34 -12.31
C GLN A 202 11.63 -23.26 -11.46
N GLY A 203 10.48 -23.37 -12.12
CA GLY A 203 9.18 -23.30 -11.46
C GLY A 203 8.75 -21.90 -11.02
N TYR A 204 9.48 -20.86 -11.43
CA TYR A 204 9.09 -19.47 -11.20
C TYR A 204 8.13 -19.03 -12.31
N ASP A 205 6.87 -18.76 -11.96
CA ASP A 205 5.88 -18.19 -12.87
C ASP A 205 5.83 -16.66 -12.69
N ALA A 206 6.57 -15.96 -13.54
CA ALA A 206 6.63 -14.50 -13.50
C ALA A 206 5.28 -13.85 -13.81
N ASP A 207 4.45 -14.50 -14.65
CA ASP A 207 3.15 -13.98 -15.05
C ASP A 207 2.14 -14.10 -13.89
N GLU A 208 2.10 -15.24 -13.21
CA GLU A 208 1.24 -15.45 -12.03
C GLU A 208 1.62 -14.46 -10.91
N ILE A 209 2.91 -14.35 -10.58
CA ILE A 209 3.40 -13.45 -9.52
C ILE A 209 3.07 -11.98 -9.83
N TYR A 210 3.26 -11.56 -11.09
CA TYR A 210 2.92 -10.20 -11.51
C TYR A 210 1.41 -9.95 -11.42
N GLN A 211 0.58 -10.87 -11.90
CA GLN A 211 -0.88 -10.73 -11.87
C GLN A 211 -1.40 -10.64 -10.43
N ASP A 212 -0.90 -11.48 -9.53
CA ASP A 212 -1.26 -11.45 -8.11
C ASP A 212 -0.83 -10.13 -7.45
N ALA A 213 0.40 -9.67 -7.71
CA ALA A 213 0.91 -8.41 -7.17
C ALA A 213 0.11 -7.21 -7.69
N LEU A 214 -0.24 -7.20 -8.98
CA LEU A 214 -1.03 -6.12 -9.59
C LEU A 214 -2.47 -6.12 -9.04
N ALA A 215 -3.08 -7.30 -8.90
CA ALA A 215 -4.41 -7.42 -8.31
C ALA A 215 -4.44 -6.92 -6.85
N ASP A 216 -3.45 -7.30 -6.02
CA ASP A 216 -3.34 -6.82 -4.64
C ASP A 216 -3.11 -5.29 -4.57
N ALA A 217 -2.19 -4.76 -5.38
CA ALA A 217 -1.92 -3.33 -5.43
C ALA A 217 -3.14 -2.53 -5.89
N THR A 218 -3.87 -3.02 -6.89
CA THR A 218 -5.10 -2.39 -7.40
C THR A 218 -6.21 -2.43 -6.36
N ALA A 219 -6.44 -3.58 -5.73
CA ALA A 219 -7.44 -3.70 -4.67
C ALA A 219 -7.14 -2.79 -3.48
N HIS A 220 -5.87 -2.65 -3.11
CA HIS A 220 -5.44 -1.71 -2.08
C HIS A 220 -5.70 -0.25 -2.49
N LEU A 221 -5.36 0.12 -3.73
CA LEU A 221 -5.63 1.47 -4.26
C LEU A 221 -7.13 1.77 -4.25
N ASP A 222 -7.97 0.84 -4.68
CA ASP A 222 -9.43 1.01 -4.69
C ASP A 222 -9.97 1.21 -3.27
N SER A 223 -9.47 0.44 -2.29
CA SER A 223 -9.82 0.64 -0.88
C SER A 223 -9.40 2.00 -0.35
N VAL A 224 -8.20 2.48 -0.70
CA VAL A 224 -7.71 3.79 -0.27
C VAL A 224 -8.46 4.92 -0.94
N LYS A 225 -8.83 4.78 -2.22
CA LYS A 225 -9.68 5.74 -2.94
C LYS A 225 -11.05 5.85 -2.31
N ALA A 226 -11.72 4.73 -2.04
CA ALA A 226 -13.03 4.73 -1.38
C ALA A 226 -12.97 5.40 -0.01
N TRP A 227 -11.92 5.10 0.78
CA TRP A 227 -11.69 5.76 2.06
C TRP A 227 -11.44 7.27 1.91
N HIS A 228 -10.60 7.68 0.95
CA HIS A 228 -10.31 9.08 0.66
C HIS A 228 -11.54 9.86 0.20
N GLU A 229 -12.38 9.28 -0.66
CA GLU A 229 -13.65 9.88 -1.10
C GLU A 229 -14.63 10.05 0.06
N GLN A 230 -14.79 9.02 0.90
CA GLN A 230 -15.61 9.11 2.11
C GLN A 230 -15.11 10.21 3.05
N TRP A 231 -13.78 10.31 3.21
CA TRP A 231 -13.18 11.36 4.02
C TRP A 231 -13.45 12.75 3.47
N GLN A 232 -13.30 12.95 2.16
CA GLN A 232 -13.63 14.20 1.50
C GLN A 232 -15.12 14.57 1.66
N ALA A 233 -16.02 13.60 1.54
CA ALA A 233 -17.45 13.83 1.76
C ALA A 233 -17.74 14.34 3.19
N ASN A 234 -17.12 13.74 4.21
CA ASN A 234 -17.24 14.19 5.61
C ASN A 234 -16.73 15.62 5.79
N LEU A 235 -15.61 15.97 5.14
CA LEU A 235 -15.07 17.32 5.19
C LEU A 235 -15.99 18.33 4.50
N TYR A 236 -16.59 17.98 3.37
CA TYR A 236 -17.57 18.84 2.69
C TYR A 236 -18.81 19.08 3.55
N GLU A 237 -19.26 18.08 4.31
CA GLU A 237 -20.38 18.24 5.23
C GLU A 237 -20.05 19.23 6.35
N ILE A 238 -18.87 19.12 6.97
CA ILE A 238 -18.38 20.09 7.95
C ILE A 238 -18.31 21.48 7.30
N GLN A 239 -17.80 21.58 6.07
CA GLN A 239 -17.71 22.85 5.35
C GLN A 239 -19.08 23.51 5.16
N GLY A 240 -20.05 22.73 4.72
CA GLY A 240 -21.42 23.19 4.50
C GLY A 240 -22.02 23.73 5.79
N PHE A 241 -21.83 23.03 6.90
CA PHE A 241 -22.28 23.48 8.21
C PHE A 241 -21.62 24.79 8.64
N LEU A 242 -20.29 24.90 8.54
CA LEU A 242 -19.56 26.12 8.92
C LEU A 242 -19.98 27.33 8.07
N MET A 243 -20.20 27.14 6.76
CA MET A 243 -20.69 28.20 5.88
C MET A 243 -22.13 28.61 6.19
N GLY A 244 -23.00 27.66 6.56
CA GLY A 244 -24.38 27.93 6.98
C GLY A 244 -24.45 28.67 8.32
N ALA A 245 -23.62 28.29 9.29
CA ALA A 245 -23.53 28.92 10.60
C ALA A 245 -23.05 30.38 10.54
N GLY A 246 -22.25 30.75 9.53
CA GLY A 246 -21.80 32.13 9.30
C GLY A 246 -22.84 33.07 8.68
N THR A 247 -24.05 32.59 8.36
CA THR A 247 -25.13 33.39 7.75
C THR A 247 -26.33 33.64 8.69
N ALA A 248 -26.21 33.26 9.97
CA ALA A 248 -27.24 33.45 11.00
C ALA A 248 -26.94 34.65 11.91
#